data_AF-A0A4U1FSJ8-F1
#
_entry.id   AF-A0A4U1FSJ8-F1
#
_cell.length_a   1.000
_cell.length_b   1.000
_cell.length_c   1.000
_cell.angle_alpha   90.00
_cell.angle_beta   90.00
_cell.angle_gamma   90.00
#
_symmetry.space_group_name_H-M   'P 1'
#
loop_
_entity.id
_entity.type
_entity.pdbx_description
1 polymer ?
#
loop_
_entity_poly.entity_id
_entity_poly.type
_entity_poly.pdbx_seq_one_letter_code
_entity_poly.pdbx_strand_id
1 'polypeptide(L)'
;MFRCNLESGPDGVKRVEESRVLECEQKRIIRDLLETEETYIKEIKNIIDGYIIPMDFIWLKHLIPDVLRNNKEFLFGNIRELYEFHNRYIFIQIIRENGK
;
A
#
# COMPACT_ATOMS: atom_id res chain seq x y z
N MET A 1 -8.71 -17.41 13.68
CA MET A 1 -9.88 -16.56 13.36
C MET A 1 -10.45 -16.03 14.66
N PHE A 2 -10.20 -14.77 15.00
CA PHE A 2 -10.75 -14.17 16.22
C PHE A 2 -12.24 -13.89 16.00
N ARG A 3 -13.10 -14.68 16.66
CA ARG A 3 -14.54 -14.44 16.78
C ARG A 3 -14.76 -13.51 17.98
N CYS A 4 -15.32 -12.32 17.76
CA CYS A 4 -15.89 -11.52 18.84
C CYS A 4 -17.13 -12.27 19.37
N ASN A 5 -17.05 -12.78 20.60
CA ASN A 5 -18.22 -13.37 21.27
C ASN A 5 -19.05 -12.26 21.93
N LEU A 6 -20.35 -12.21 21.58
CA LEU A 6 -21.39 -11.39 22.22
C LEU A 6 -21.91 -12.12 23.47
N GLU A 7 -21.78 -11.56 24.67
CA GLU A 7 -22.63 -11.90 25.81
C GLU A 7 -23.01 -10.64 26.62
N SER A 8 -24.30 -10.48 26.90
CA SER A 8 -24.99 -9.22 27.22
C SER A 8 -25.29 -9.00 28.72
N GLY A 9 -25.10 -7.77 29.22
CA GLY A 9 -25.57 -7.25 30.53
C GLY A 9 -25.78 -5.71 30.55
N PRO A 10 -26.57 -5.13 31.48
CA PRO A 10 -27.36 -3.91 31.18
C PRO A 10 -26.64 -2.57 31.47
N ASP A 11 -26.79 -1.64 30.52
CA ASP A 11 -26.48 -0.19 30.49
C ASP A 11 -25.06 0.33 30.72
N GLY A 12 -24.26 -0.25 31.62
CA GLY A 12 -22.84 0.13 31.76
C GLY A 12 -21.94 -0.52 30.70
N VAL A 13 -22.30 -1.74 30.29
CA VAL A 13 -21.54 -2.57 29.35
C VAL A 13 -21.74 -2.11 27.91
N LYS A 14 -22.96 -1.71 27.52
CA LYS A 14 -23.29 -1.28 26.14
C LYS A 14 -22.38 -0.17 25.61
N ARG A 15 -22.12 0.89 26.39
CA ARG A 15 -21.21 1.98 25.98
C ARG A 15 -19.75 1.52 25.85
N VAL A 16 -19.30 0.62 26.72
CA VAL A 16 -17.95 0.06 26.66
C VAL A 16 -17.80 -0.88 25.47
N GLU A 17 -18.86 -1.60 25.13
CA GLU A 17 -18.92 -2.55 24.01
C GLU A 17 -18.98 -1.84 22.67
N GLU A 18 -19.78 -0.77 22.54
CA GLU A 18 -19.77 0.12 21.37
C GLU A 18 -18.38 0.74 21.14
N SER A 19 -17.73 1.23 22.21
CA SER A 19 -16.38 1.80 22.13
C SER A 19 -15.35 0.75 21.67
N ARG A 20 -15.48 -0.51 22.12
CA ARG A 20 -14.62 -1.63 21.71
C ARG A 20 -14.88 -2.09 20.28
N VAL A 21 -16.13 -2.10 19.83
CA VAL A 21 -16.49 -2.42 18.43
C VAL A 21 -15.92 -1.37 17.48
N LEU A 22 -16.00 -0.09 17.83
CA LEU A 22 -15.40 1.00 17.05
C LEU A 22 -13.87 0.86 16.96
N GLU A 23 -13.20 0.52 18.06
CA GLU A 23 -11.75 0.28 18.09
C GLU A 23 -11.35 -0.94 17.22
N CYS A 24 -12.15 -2.02 17.25
CA CYS A 24 -11.94 -3.17 16.39
C CYS A 24 -12.13 -2.85 14.90
N GLU A 25 -13.16 -2.08 14.56
CA GLU A 25 -13.40 -1.62 13.19
C GLU A 25 -12.28 -0.72 12.68
N GLN A 26 -11.80 0.22 13.51
CA GLN A 26 -10.64 1.06 13.18
C GLN A 26 -9.38 0.22 12.90
N LYS A 27 -9.07 -0.75 13.76
CA LYS A 27 -7.93 -1.67 13.56
C LYS A 27 -8.08 -2.47 12.27
N ARG A 28 -9.30 -2.89 11.93
CA ARG A 28 -9.58 -3.63 10.69
C ARG A 28 -9.34 -2.76 9.46
N ILE A 29 -9.87 -1.55 9.44
CA ILE A 29 -9.68 -0.58 8.34
C ILE A 29 -8.18 -0.29 8.14
N ILE A 30 -7.45 -0.07 9.22
CA ILE A 30 -6.01 0.23 9.15
C ILE A 30 -5.21 -0.96 8.63
N ARG A 31 -5.53 -2.18 9.07
CA ARG A 31 -4.92 -3.40 8.53
C ARG A 31 -5.18 -3.53 7.04
N ASP A 32 -6.43 -3.39 6.61
CA ASP A 32 -6.80 -3.53 5.20
C ASP A 32 -6.12 -2.44 4.34
N LEU A 33 -5.98 -1.21 4.88
CA LEU A 33 -5.20 -0.15 4.25
C LEU A 33 -3.72 -0.51 4.11
N LEU A 34 -3.09 -1.08 5.15
CA LEU A 34 -1.69 -1.51 5.09
C LEU A 34 -1.47 -2.63 4.07
N GLU A 35 -2.35 -3.63 4.04
CA GLU A 35 -2.25 -4.77 3.12
C GLU A 35 -2.39 -4.30 1.65
N THR A 36 -3.34 -3.40 1.40
CA THR A 36 -3.55 -2.83 0.06
C THR A 36 -2.40 -1.89 -0.34
N GLU A 37 -1.86 -1.12 0.59
CA GLU A 37 -0.70 -0.24 0.36
C GLU A 37 0.58 -1.04 0.07
N GLU A 38 0.84 -2.12 0.82
CA GLU A 38 1.97 -3.03 0.56
C GLU A 38 1.88 -3.62 -0.85
N THR A 39 0.68 -4.07 -1.24
CA THR A 39 0.42 -4.59 -2.58
C THR A 39 0.66 -3.50 -3.64
N TYR A 40 0.15 -2.30 -3.43
CA TYR A 40 0.34 -1.17 -4.34
C TYR A 40 1.83 -0.83 -4.55
N ILE A 41 2.60 -0.71 -3.46
CA ILE A 41 4.05 -0.44 -3.51
C ILE A 41 4.79 -1.55 -4.28
N LYS A 42 4.44 -2.81 -4.01
CA LYS A 42 5.03 -3.97 -4.68
C LYS A 42 4.74 -3.96 -6.18
N GLU A 43 3.52 -3.67 -6.60
CA GLU A 43 3.17 -3.60 -8.01
C GLU A 43 3.89 -2.45 -8.72
N ILE A 44 4.03 -1.28 -8.08
CA ILE A 44 4.86 -0.21 -8.63
C ILE A 44 6.32 -0.66 -8.78
N LYS A 45 6.88 -1.34 -7.77
CA LYS A 45 8.24 -1.86 -7.84
C LYS A 45 8.42 -2.83 -9.01
N ASN A 46 7.44 -3.70 -9.25
CA ASN A 46 7.44 -4.62 -10.40
C ASN A 46 7.47 -3.87 -11.73
N ILE A 47 6.75 -2.74 -11.86
CA ILE A 47 6.79 -1.91 -13.07
C ILE A 47 8.18 -1.29 -13.26
N ILE A 48 8.76 -0.74 -12.19
CA ILE A 48 10.08 -0.11 -12.22
C ILE A 48 11.15 -1.14 -12.61
N ASP A 49 11.18 -2.29 -11.95
CA ASP A 49 12.20 -3.32 -12.14
C ASP A 49 12.00 -4.13 -13.42
N GLY A 50 10.75 -4.36 -13.82
CA GLY A 50 10.39 -5.20 -14.97
C GLY A 50 10.38 -4.45 -16.29
N TYR A 51 10.17 -3.14 -16.27
CA TYR A 51 10.06 -2.33 -17.49
C TYR A 51 11.01 -1.15 -17.51
N ILE A 52 10.94 -0.25 -16.53
CA ILE A 52 11.66 1.03 -16.59
C ILE A 52 13.18 0.81 -16.58
N ILE A 53 13.68 0.01 -15.64
CA ILE A 53 15.11 -0.31 -15.53
C ILE A 53 15.60 -1.09 -16.76
N PRO A 54 14.93 -2.17 -17.21
CA PRO A 54 15.28 -2.88 -18.43
C PRO A 54 15.34 -2.00 -19.68
N MET A 55 14.50 -0.96 -19.76
CA MET A 55 14.54 -0.03 -20.89
C MET A 55 15.84 0.76 -21.00
N ASP A 56 16.59 0.92 -19.90
CA ASP A 56 17.88 1.62 -19.88
C ASP A 56 19.06 0.69 -20.26
N PHE A 57 18.85 -0.63 -20.31
CA PHE A 57 19.89 -1.58 -20.65
C PHE A 57 20.23 -1.57 -22.14
N ILE A 58 21.49 -1.29 -22.46
CA ILE A 58 21.99 -1.20 -23.84
C ILE A 58 21.68 -2.47 -24.64
N TRP A 59 21.82 -3.64 -24.04
CA TRP A 59 21.54 -4.92 -24.70
C TRP A 59 20.05 -5.18 -24.96
N LEU A 60 19.13 -4.47 -24.30
CA LEU A 60 17.68 -4.59 -24.56
C LEU A 60 17.14 -3.48 -25.48
N LYS A 61 17.93 -2.44 -25.78
CA LYS A 61 17.48 -1.31 -26.60
C LYS A 61 16.88 -1.71 -27.93
N HIS A 62 17.41 -2.75 -28.57
CA HIS A 62 16.94 -3.25 -29.87
C HIS A 62 15.51 -3.83 -29.81
N LEU A 63 15.02 -4.21 -28.62
CA LEU A 63 13.66 -4.72 -28.41
C LEU A 63 12.64 -3.60 -28.13
N ILE A 64 13.11 -2.37 -27.87
CA ILE A 64 12.26 -1.24 -27.49
C ILE A 64 11.93 -0.42 -28.75
N PRO A 65 10.65 -0.19 -29.08
CA PRO A 65 10.26 0.70 -30.16
C PRO A 65 10.82 2.12 -29.99
N ASP A 66 11.22 2.77 -31.09
CA ASP A 66 11.77 4.14 -31.09
C ASP A 66 10.88 5.15 -30.37
N VAL A 67 9.57 5.03 -30.56
CA VAL A 67 8.57 5.91 -29.94
C VAL A 67 8.65 5.84 -28.42
N LEU A 68 9.01 4.69 -27.83
CA LEU A 68 9.12 4.53 -26.38
C LEU A 68 10.49 4.94 -25.84
N ARG A 69 11.56 4.86 -26.64
CA ARG A 69 12.92 5.22 -26.22
C ARG A 69 13.02 6.66 -25.70
N ASN A 70 12.34 7.59 -26.37
CA ASN A 70 12.37 9.01 -26.04
C ASN A 70 11.18 9.48 -25.18
N ASN A 71 10.14 8.65 -25.04
CA ASN A 71 8.91 9.00 -24.32
C ASN A 71 8.70 8.18 -23.03
N LYS A 72 9.76 7.54 -22.52
CA LYS A 72 9.70 6.73 -21.28
C LYS A 72 9.13 7.53 -20.10
N GLU A 73 9.61 8.76 -19.90
CA GLU A 73 9.13 9.64 -18.83
C GLU A 73 7.66 10.05 -19.01
N PHE A 74 7.17 10.13 -20.25
CA PHE A 74 5.75 10.38 -20.51
C PHE A 74 4.89 9.13 -20.24
N LEU A 75 5.38 7.95 -20.62
CA LEU A 75 4.68 6.68 -20.42
C LEU A 75 4.54 6.33 -18.93
N PHE A 76 5.62 6.51 -18.16
CA PHE A 76 5.66 6.13 -16.76
C PHE A 76 5.39 7.30 -15.81
N GLY A 77 5.44 8.54 -16.29
CA GLY A 77 5.23 9.72 -15.48
C GLY A 77 6.15 9.76 -14.26
N ASN A 78 5.61 10.21 -13.14
CA ASN A 78 6.33 10.33 -11.87
C ASN A 78 6.29 9.04 -11.01
N ILE A 79 6.14 7.85 -11.62
CA ILE A 79 5.96 6.59 -10.88
C ILE A 79 7.08 6.28 -9.88
N ARG A 80 8.32 6.72 -10.16
CA ARG A 80 9.45 6.57 -9.22
C ARG A 80 9.27 7.42 -7.96
N GLU A 81 8.79 8.66 -8.13
CA GLU A 81 8.49 9.56 -7.01
C GLU A 81 7.33 9.01 -6.18
N LEU A 82 6.29 8.48 -6.83
CA LEU A 82 5.18 7.81 -6.16
C LEU A 82 5.67 6.60 -5.35
N TYR A 83 6.50 5.73 -5.94
CA TYR A 83 7.09 4.60 -5.22
C TYR A 83 7.84 5.04 -3.97
N GLU A 84 8.72 6.03 -4.10
CA GLU A 84 9.53 6.50 -2.99
C GLU A 84 8.68 7.13 -1.88
N PHE A 85 7.68 7.93 -2.27
CA PHE A 85 6.78 8.57 -1.32
C PHE A 85 5.97 7.54 -0.51
N HIS A 86 5.31 6.61 -1.20
CA HIS A 86 4.46 5.60 -0.58
C HIS A 86 5.28 4.62 0.28
N ASN A 87 6.44 4.16 -0.22
CA ASN A 87 7.30 3.22 0.50
C ASN A 87 7.97 3.85 1.74
N ARG A 88 8.43 5.10 1.65
CA ARG A 88 9.20 5.73 2.75
C ARG A 88 8.34 6.45 3.77
N TYR A 89 7.23 7.06 3.35
CA TYR A 89 6.46 7.93 4.23
C TYR A 89 5.14 7.29 4.63
N ILE A 90 4.32 6.86 3.67
CA ILE A 90 2.98 6.31 4.00
C ILE A 90 3.10 4.99 4.75
N PHE A 91 3.84 4.03 4.21
CA PHE A 91 4.00 2.72 4.85
C PHE A 91 4.63 2.83 6.25
N ILE A 92 5.73 3.58 6.37
CA ILE A 92 6.42 3.76 7.66
C ILE A 92 5.55 4.51 8.67
N GLN A 93 4.81 5.54 8.25
CA GLN A 93 3.97 6.32 9.15
C GLN A 93 2.82 5.49 9.70
N ILE A 94 2.11 4.75 8.84
CA ILE A 94 0.97 3.93 9.28
C ILE A 94 1.43 2.80 10.22
N ILE A 95 2.58 2.17 9.93
CA ILE A 95 3.18 1.16 10.82
C ILE A 95 3.57 1.76 12.18
N ARG A 96 4.15 2.97 12.21
CA ARG A 96 4.57 3.62 13.47
C ARG A 96 3.41 4.05 14.35
N GLU A 97 2.30 4.47 13.76
CA GLU A 97 1.11 4.92 14.49
C GLU A 97 0.27 3.75 15.03
N ASN A 98 0.36 2.56 14.43
CA ASN A 98 -0.48 1.41 14.77
C ASN A 98 0.29 0.19 15.32
N GLY A 99 1.61 0.30 15.41
CA GLY A 99 2.50 -0.68 16.04
C GLY A 99 2.67 -0.51 17.56
N LYS A 100 1.77 0.24 18.22
CA LYS A 100 1.66 0.34 19.68
C LYS A 100 0.32 -0.20 20.16
#